data_AF-A0A950JAD9-F1
#
_entry.id   AF-A0A950JAD9-F1
#
_cell.length_a   1.000
_cell.length_b   1.000
_cell.length_c   1.000
_cell.angle_alpha   90.00
_cell.angle_beta   90.00
_cell.angle_gamma   90.00
#
_symmetry.space_group_name_H-M   'P 1'
#
loop_
_entity.id
_entity.type
_entity.pdbx_description
1 polymer ?
#
loop_
_entity_poly.entity_id
_entity_poly.type
_entity_poly.pdbx_seq_one_letter_code
_entity_poly.pdbx_strand_id
1 'polypeptide(L)' 'RAGIFMAALVASRHNPILKAFYQRLLTAGKPKMVALIAVARKLLTILNAILRDRRPWQYA' A
#
# COMPACT_ATOMS: atom_id res chain seq x y z
N ARG A 1 -3.01 1.23 -16.64
CA ARG A 1 -1.89 0.35 -16.20
C ARG A 1 -0.92 1.02 -15.20
N ALA A 2 -0.71 2.34 -15.19
CA ALA A 2 0.23 3.03 -14.29
C ALA A 2 -0.36 3.53 -12.94
N GLY A 3 -1.68 3.63 -12.82
CA GLY A 3 -2.33 4.27 -11.66
C GLY A 3 -2.03 3.61 -10.32
N ILE A 4 -1.98 2.27 -10.27
CA ILE A 4 -1.71 1.54 -9.04
C ILE A 4 -0.25 1.73 -8.57
N PHE A 5 0.69 1.84 -9.52
CA PHE A 5 2.10 2.04 -9.19
C PHE A 5 2.35 3.44 -8.62
N MET A 6 1.75 4.46 -9.23
CA MET A 6 1.76 5.84 -8.71
C MET A 6 1.04 5.94 -7.37
N ALA A 7 -0.11 5.25 -7.21
CA ALA A 7 -0.83 5.22 -5.95
C ALA A 7 -0.02 4.54 -4.84
N ALA A 8 0.68 3.43 -5.13
CA ALA A 8 1.56 2.76 -4.19
C ALA A 8 2.77 3.63 -3.80
N LEU A 9 3.34 4.38 -4.75
CA LEU A 9 4.41 5.34 -4.49
C LEU A 9 3.95 6.45 -3.54
N VAL A 10 2.82 7.11 -3.85
CA VAL A 10 2.24 8.16 -3.00
C VAL A 10 1.89 7.60 -1.62
N ALA A 11 1.27 6.42 -1.56
CA ALA A 11 0.87 5.79 -0.33
C ALA A 11 2.07 5.37 0.54
N SER A 12 3.18 4.94 -0.05
CA SER A 12 4.42 4.64 0.68
C SER A 12 5.09 5.88 1.29
N ARG A 13 4.82 7.07 0.75
CA ARG A 13 5.35 8.35 1.24
C ARG A 13 4.44 9.02 2.26
N HIS A 14 3.15 9.11 1.97
CA HIS A 14 2.19 9.90 2.74
C HIS A 14 1.42 9.11 3.80
N ASN A 15 1.24 7.79 3.61
CA ASN A 15 0.49 6.98 4.55
C ASN A 15 1.44 6.26 5.52
N PRO A 16 1.45 6.63 6.82
CA PRO A 16 2.40 6.06 7.79
C PRO A 16 2.26 4.55 7.95
N ILE A 17 1.05 4.01 7.78
CA ILE A 17 0.78 2.55 7.87
C ILE A 17 1.47 1.81 6.72
N LEU A 18 1.34 2.32 5.50
CA LEU A 18 1.93 1.71 4.30
C LEU A 18 3.43 1.95 4.21
N LYS A 19 3.91 3.09 4.72
CA LYS A 19 5.34 3.36 4.89
C LYS A 19 5.99 2.37 5.85
N ALA A 20 5.40 2.15 7.02
CA ALA A 20 5.89 1.17 8.00
C ALA A 20 5.90 -0.25 7.42
N PHE A 21 4.86 -0.62 6.65
CA PHE A 21 4.81 -1.90 5.94
C PHE A 21 5.92 -2.02 4.89
N TYR A 22 6.11 -0.98 4.07
CA TYR A 22 7.19 -0.93 3.07
C TYR A 22 8.57 -1.02 3.71
N GLN A 23 8.82 -0.29 4.80
CA GLN A 23 10.07 -0.34 5.55
C GLN A 23 10.31 -1.73 6.16
N ARG A 24 9.30 -2.37 6.76
CA ARG A 24 9.41 -3.75 7.26
C ARG A 24 9.83 -4.72 6.16
N LEU A 25 9.27 -4.58 4.96
CA LEU A 25 9.63 -5.41 3.80
C LEU A 25 11.07 -5.15 3.32
N LEU A 26 11.54 -3.90 3.37
CA LEU A 26 12.93 -3.55 3.06
C LEU A 26 13.91 -4.08 4.13
N THR A 27 13.58 -3.95 5.40
CA THR A 27 14.39 -4.49 6.51
C THR A 27 14.45 -6.02 6.46
N ALA A 28 13.40 -6.68 5.97
CA ALA A 28 13.41 -8.12 5.70
C ALA A 28 14.25 -8.52 4.47
N GLY A 29 15.01 -7.60 3.87
CA GLY A 29 15.92 -7.86 2.74
C GLY A 29 15.22 -8.07 1.40
N LYS A 30 13.91 -7.74 1.28
CA LYS A 30 13.20 -7.95 0.01
C LYS A 30 13.56 -6.86 -1.02
N PRO A 31 13.61 -7.20 -2.32
CA PRO A 31 13.83 -6.23 -3.38
C PRO A 31 12.79 -5.10 -3.35
N LYS A 32 13.23 -3.86 -3.62
CA LYS A 32 12.38 -2.65 -3.59
C LYS A 32 11.12 -2.80 -4.46
N MET A 33 11.24 -3.45 -5.63
CA MET A 33 10.09 -3.71 -6.49
C MET A 33 9.06 -4.66 -5.86
N VAL A 34 9.51 -5.71 -5.16
CA VAL A 34 8.61 -6.64 -4.46
C VAL A 34 7.89 -5.93 -3.32
N ALA A 35 8.61 -5.09 -2.57
CA ALA A 35 8.02 -4.28 -1.52
C ALA A 35 6.97 -3.30 -2.08
N LEU A 36 7.23 -2.67 -3.24
CA LEU A 36 6.27 -1.77 -3.88
C LEU A 36 5.02 -2.50 -4.39
N ILE A 37 5.19 -3.68 -5.00
CA ILE A 37 4.08 -4.53 -5.45
C ILE A 37 3.25 -5.02 -4.26
N ALA A 38 3.89 -5.35 -3.14
CA ALA A 38 3.18 -5.73 -1.91
C ALA A 38 2.34 -4.56 -1.34
N VAL A 39 2.89 -3.34 -1.35
CA VAL A 39 2.16 -2.12 -0.96
C VAL A 39 0.98 -1.87 -1.91
N ALA A 40 1.20 -1.97 -3.22
CA ALA A 40 0.14 -1.85 -4.23
C ALA A 40 -1.00 -2.84 -4.00
N ARG A 41 -0.67 -4.11 -3.75
CA ARG A 41 -1.66 -5.17 -3.50
C ARG A 41 -2.44 -4.92 -2.22
N LYS A 42 -1.76 -4.48 -1.15
CA LYS A 42 -2.42 -4.10 0.10
C LYS A 42 -3.34 -2.90 -0.06
N LEU A 43 -2.91 -1.88 -0.81
CA LEU A 43 -3.74 -0.72 -1.14
C LEU A 43 -5.00 -1.13 -1.92
N LEU A 44 -4.84 -2.01 -2.91
CA LEU A 44 -5.96 -2.53 -3.70
C LEU A 44 -6.95 -3.31 -2.83
N THR A 45 -6.47 -4.15 -1.91
CA THR A 45 -7.34 -4.87 -0.97
C THR A 45 -8.14 -3.91 -0.09
N ILE A 46 -7.52 -2.82 0.39
CA ILE A 46 -8.24 -1.85 1.22
C ILE A 46 -9.24 -1.06 0.39
N LEU A 47 -8.88 -0.67 -0.83
CA LEU A 47 -9.81 0.00 -1.74
C LEU A 47 -11.00 -0.91 -2.08
N ASN A 48 -10.76 -2.20 -2.28
CA ASN A 48 -11.79 -3.19 -2.51
C ASN A 48 -12.69 -3.39 -1.27
N ALA A 49 -12.12 -3.35 -0.07
CA ALA A 49 -12.89 -3.37 1.17
C ALA A 49 -13.75 -2.11 1.34
N ILE A 50 -13.20 -0.92 1.07
CA ILE A 50 -13.94 0.36 1.07
C ILE A 50 -15.11 0.32 0.08
N LEU A 51 -14.88 -0.19 -1.14
CA LEU A 51 -15.93 -0.32 -2.15
C LEU A 51 -17.02 -1.32 -1.73
N ARG A 52 -16.62 -2.44 -1.12
CA ARG A 52 -17.54 -3.47 -0.65
C ARG A 52 -18.38 -3.01 0.54
N ASP A 53 -17.73 -2.41 1.53
CA ASP A 53 -18.38 -2.03 2.79
C ASP A 53 -18.98 -0.61 2.72
N ARG A 54 -18.70 0.13 1.65
CA ARG A 54 -19.03 1.57 1.48
C ARG A 54 -18.60 2.43 2.67
N ARG A 55 -17.59 1.98 3.42
CA ARG A 55 -17.05 2.72 4.57
C ARG A 55 -15.78 3.46 4.15
N PRO A 56 -15.63 4.73 4.52
CA PRO A 56 -14.41 5.47 4.22
C PRO A 56 -13.20 4.85 4.92
N TRP A 57 -12.00 5.14 4.39
CA TRP A 57 -10.73 4.68 4.96
C TRP A 57 -10.65 5.02 6.45
N GLN A 58 -10.44 4.00 7.28
CA GLN A 58 -10.26 4.17 8.72
C GLN A 58 -8.76 4.08 9.06
N TYR A 59 -8.24 5.13 9.69
CA TYR A 59 -6.93 5.10 10.34
C TYR A 59 -7.13 4.38 11.68
N ALA A 60 -6.94 3.06 11.69
CA ALA A 60 -6.88 2.28 12.92
C ALA A 60 -5.54 2.49 13.62
#